data_AF-A0A117SYG5-F1
#
_entry.id   AF-A0A117SYG5-F1
#
_cell.length_a   1.000
_cell.length_b   1.000
_cell.length_c   1.000
_cell.angle_alpha   90.00
_cell.angle_beta   90.00
_cell.angle_gamma   90.00
#
_symmetry.space_group_name_H-M   'P 1'
#
loop_
_entity.id
_entity.type
_entity.pdbx_description
1 polymer ?
#
loop_
_entity_poly.entity_id
_entity_poly.type
_entity_poly.pdbx_seq_one_letter_code
_entity_poly.pdbx_strand_id
1 'polypeptide(L)'
;MRKSANKNHVPFCLYLIWVEPAGDFFFTPEGICMIDEERHYHIYSEAARHNVLRAAALKHSIEDLLNGVEFRGSTYRFEDLAPLRESLSLRDPSIEATLRALYETHPQRFQFLNSLVRM
;
A
#
# COMPACT_ATOMS: atom_id res chain seq x y z
N MET A 1 -2.29 23.64 -31.15
CA MET A 1 -1.26 23.29 -30.13
C MET A 1 -1.79 22.11 -29.31
N ARG A 2 -1.22 20.91 -29.51
CA ARG A 2 -1.53 19.75 -28.66
C ARG A 2 -0.85 20.00 -27.31
N LYS A 3 -1.64 20.16 -26.24
CA LYS A 3 -1.12 20.20 -24.87
C LYS A 3 -0.40 18.88 -24.62
N SER A 4 0.88 18.96 -24.27
CA SER A 4 1.67 17.82 -23.81
C SER A 4 0.93 17.19 -22.63
N ALA A 5 0.49 15.95 -22.77
CA ALA A 5 -0.08 15.18 -21.68
C ALA A 5 1.00 15.07 -20.60
N ASN A 6 0.71 15.62 -19.42
CA ASN A 6 1.58 15.56 -18.26
C ASN A 6 1.69 14.08 -17.87
N LYS A 7 2.86 13.46 -18.12
CA LYS A 7 3.05 12.00 -18.13
C LYS A 7 3.12 11.31 -16.76
N ASN A 8 2.85 12.01 -15.66
CA ASN A 8 3.10 11.48 -14.31
C ASN A 8 1.85 11.44 -13.40
N HIS A 9 0.66 11.66 -13.95
CA HIS A 9 -0.57 11.49 -13.17
C HIS A 9 -1.03 10.04 -13.28
N VAL A 10 -0.67 9.21 -12.30
CA VAL A 10 -1.30 7.90 -12.15
C VAL A 10 -2.18 8.00 -10.91
N PRO A 11 -3.49 8.25 -11.04
CA PRO A 11 -4.36 8.17 -9.88
C PRO A 11 -4.41 6.70 -9.46
N PHE A 12 -3.80 6.41 -8.32
CA PHE A 12 -3.87 5.10 -7.68
C PHE A 12 -4.75 5.16 -6.44
N CYS A 13 -5.45 4.07 -6.16
CA CYS A 13 -5.97 3.78 -4.83
C CYS A 13 -4.81 3.33 -3.94
N LEU A 14 -4.77 3.79 -2.69
CA LEU A 14 -3.66 3.56 -1.77
C LEU A 14 -4.17 2.87 -0.51
N TYR A 15 -3.64 1.69 -0.22
CA TYR A 15 -4.01 0.90 0.95
C TYR A 15 -2.80 0.50 1.78
N LEU A 16 -2.97 0.52 3.11
CA LEU A 16 -2.08 -0.15 4.04
C LEU A 16 -2.54 -1.59 4.24
N ILE A 17 -1.61 -2.54 4.20
CA ILE A 17 -1.85 -3.95 4.44
C ILE A 17 -1.48 -4.26 5.88
N TRP A 18 -2.49 -4.56 6.68
CA TRP A 18 -2.35 -5.09 8.02
C TRP A 18 -2.36 -6.61 7.99
N VAL A 19 -1.46 -7.23 8.74
CA VAL A 19 -1.34 -8.67 8.88
C VAL A 19 -1.42 -9.04 10.35
N GLU A 20 -2.29 -9.96 10.68
CA GLU A 20 -2.35 -10.66 11.96
C GLU A 20 -1.91 -12.10 11.71
N PRO A 21 -0.68 -12.48 12.14
CA PRO A 21 -0.20 -13.85 12.00
C PRO A 21 -1.06 -14.86 12.75
N ALA A 22 -0.93 -16.14 12.36
CA ALA A 22 -1.64 -17.24 13.02
C ALA A 22 -1.31 -17.28 14.52
N GLY A 23 -2.33 -17.17 15.37
CA GLY A 23 -2.14 -17.23 16.83
C GLY A 23 -1.52 -15.99 17.45
N ASP A 24 -1.39 -14.90 16.69
CA ASP A 24 -1.14 -13.56 17.23
C ASP A 24 -2.49 -12.87 17.53
N PHE A 25 -2.44 -11.80 18.32
CA PHE A 25 -3.60 -10.97 18.68
C PHE A 25 -3.46 -9.53 18.18
N PHE A 26 -2.38 -9.22 17.46
CA PHE A 26 -2.08 -7.88 17.00
C PHE A 26 -1.88 -7.83 15.49
N PHE A 27 -2.55 -6.87 14.86
CA PHE A 27 -2.29 -6.51 13.48
C PHE A 27 -1.02 -5.68 13.40
N THR A 28 -0.12 -6.06 12.49
CA THR A 28 1.09 -5.31 12.16
C THR A 28 1.02 -4.81 10.72
N PRO A 29 1.47 -3.58 10.44
CA PRO A 29 1.49 -3.07 9.09
C PRO A 29 2.68 -3.67 8.34
N GLU A 30 2.43 -4.43 7.27
CA GLU A 30 3.48 -5.17 6.56
C GLU A 30 3.68 -4.73 5.10
N GLY A 31 2.78 -3.91 4.54
CA GLY A 31 2.93 -3.46 3.16
C GLY A 31 1.99 -2.33 2.76
N ILE A 32 2.27 -1.73 1.61
CA ILE A 32 1.38 -0.82 0.88
C ILE A 32 0.92 -1.53 -0.39
N CYS A 33 -0.38 -1.44 -0.68
CA CYS A 33 -0.93 -1.78 -1.98
C CYS A 33 -1.34 -0.49 -2.70
N MET A 34 -0.79 -0.26 -3.88
CA MET A 34 -1.26 0.76 -4.82
C MET A 34 -1.94 0.08 -6.00
N ILE A 35 -3.13 0.55 -6.36
CA ILE A 35 -3.88 0.03 -7.51
C ILE A 35 -4.04 1.17 -8.50
N ASP A 36 -3.45 1.05 -9.68
CA ASP A 36 -3.57 2.07 -10.74
C ASP A 36 -4.90 1.99 -11.49
N GLU A 37 -5.11 2.91 -12.44
CA GLU A 37 -6.33 2.97 -13.26
C GLU A 37 -6.57 1.71 -14.10
N GLU A 38 -5.49 1.01 -14.48
CA GLU A 38 -5.54 -0.24 -15.24
C GLU A 38 -5.81 -1.45 -14.33
N ARG A 39 -6.01 -1.21 -13.03
CA ARG A 39 -6.19 -2.22 -11.98
C ARG A 39 -4.97 -3.11 -11.78
N HIS A 40 -3.78 -2.62 -12.09
CA HIS A 40 -2.55 -3.30 -11.71
C HIS A 40 -2.25 -3.05 -10.23
N TYR A 41 -1.95 -4.14 -9.53
CA TYR A 41 -1.60 -4.14 -8.11
C TYR A 41 -0.09 -4.00 -7.96
N HIS A 42 0.33 -2.93 -7.29
CA HIS A 42 1.72 -2.64 -6.94
C HIS A 42 1.89 -2.77 -5.43
N ILE A 43 2.70 -3.75 -5.01
CA ILE A 43 2.91 -4.07 -3.58
C ILE A 43 4.29 -3.59 -3.15
N TYR A 44 4.32 -2.75 -2.12
CA TYR A 44 5.55 -2.26 -1.50
C TYR A 44 5.65 -2.77 -0.07
N SER A 45 6.63 -3.61 0.20
CA SER A 45 6.81 -4.27 1.50
C SER A 45 8.27 -4.67 1.66
N GLU A 46 8.61 -5.30 2.78
CA GLU A 46 9.85 -6.05 2.88
C GLU A 46 9.88 -7.20 1.86
N ALA A 47 11.07 -7.53 1.36
CA ALA A 47 11.27 -8.53 0.32
C ALA A 47 10.70 -9.90 0.70
N ALA A 48 10.84 -10.30 1.97
CA ALA A 48 10.33 -11.58 2.48
C ALA A 48 8.79 -11.68 2.43
N ARG A 49 8.08 -10.54 2.50
CA ARG A 49 6.61 -10.50 2.55
C ARG A 49 5.97 -10.27 1.18
N HIS A 50 6.70 -9.71 0.21
CA HIS A 50 6.14 -9.26 -1.06
C HIS A 50 5.25 -10.31 -1.76
N ASN A 51 5.76 -11.54 -1.90
CA ASN A 51 5.04 -12.60 -2.63
C ASN A 51 3.74 -13.03 -1.93
N VAL A 52 3.73 -13.09 -0.59
CA VAL A 52 2.52 -13.49 0.15
C VAL A 52 1.48 -12.39 0.14
N LEU A 53 1.90 -11.13 0.32
CA LEU A 53 1.00 -9.97 0.27
C LEU A 53 0.39 -9.81 -1.13
N ARG A 54 1.20 -9.94 -2.18
CA ARG A 54 0.73 -9.90 -3.57
C ARG A 54 -0.27 -11.02 -3.86
N ALA A 55 0.01 -12.24 -3.39
CA ALA A 55 -0.91 -13.36 -3.57
C ALA A 55 -2.25 -13.15 -2.85
N ALA A 56 -2.22 -12.60 -1.62
CA ALA A 56 -3.45 -12.26 -0.88
C ALA A 56 -4.26 -11.18 -1.61
N ALA A 57 -3.59 -10.09 -2.02
CA ALA A 57 -4.22 -8.96 -2.70
C ALA A 57 -4.89 -9.34 -4.04
N LEU A 58 -4.29 -10.27 -4.79
CA LEU A 58 -4.83 -10.73 -6.07
C LEU A 58 -5.93 -11.79 -5.94
N LYS A 59 -5.98 -12.51 -4.81
CA LYS A 59 -6.93 -13.61 -4.61
C LYS A 59 -8.29 -13.14 -4.11
N HIS A 60 -8.32 -12.05 -3.36
CA HIS A 60 -9.50 -11.56 -2.67
C HIS A 60 -9.97 -10.23 -3.26
N SER A 61 -11.27 -9.93 -3.15
CA SER A 61 -11.78 -8.63 -3.58
C SER A 61 -11.31 -7.54 -2.61
N ILE A 62 -11.30 -6.28 -3.06
CA ILE A 62 -10.96 -5.15 -2.19
C ILE A 62 -11.95 -5.02 -1.03
N GLU A 63 -13.24 -5.28 -1.28
CA GLU A 63 -14.27 -5.27 -0.24
C GLU A 63 -13.98 -6.32 0.84
N ASP A 64 -13.62 -7.54 0.46
CA ASP A 64 -13.25 -8.57 1.42
C ASP A 64 -11.98 -8.15 2.20
N LEU A 65 -10.98 -7.63 1.50
CA LEU A 65 -9.72 -7.18 2.12
C LEU A 65 -9.95 -6.03 3.10
N LEU A 66 -10.86 -5.10 2.82
CA LEU A 66 -11.22 -4.03 3.77
C LEU A 66 -11.89 -4.56 5.04
N ASN A 67 -12.67 -5.65 4.91
CA ASN A 67 -13.33 -6.31 6.04
C ASN A 67 -12.40 -7.28 6.80
N GLY A 68 -11.33 -7.73 6.16
CA GLY A 68 -10.39 -8.71 6.69
C GLY A 68 -10.65 -10.12 6.14
N VAL A 69 -9.60 -10.78 5.66
CA VAL A 69 -9.67 -12.13 5.10
C VAL A 69 -8.61 -13.04 5.70
N GLU A 70 -8.99 -14.29 5.96
CA GLU A 70 -8.02 -15.33 6.27
C GLU A 70 -7.37 -15.88 5.00
N PHE A 71 -6.04 -15.88 4.96
CA PHE A 71 -5.27 -16.45 3.86
C PHE A 71 -4.00 -17.12 4.40
N ARG A 72 -3.79 -18.40 4.06
CA ARG A 72 -2.60 -19.17 4.50
C ARG A 72 -2.34 -19.09 6.02
N GLY A 73 -3.41 -19.07 6.82
CA GLY A 73 -3.35 -19.06 8.28
C GLY A 73 -3.14 -17.69 8.93
N SER A 74 -3.11 -16.59 8.17
CA SER A 74 -3.04 -15.24 8.73
C SER A 74 -4.23 -14.41 8.27
N THR A 75 -4.63 -13.42 9.07
CA THR A 75 -5.66 -12.46 8.68
C THR A 75 -5.00 -11.27 8.00
N TYR A 76 -5.50 -10.89 6.83
CA TYR A 76 -5.05 -9.74 6.06
C TYR A 76 -6.18 -8.72 5.99
N ARG A 77 -5.90 -7.47 6.34
CA ARG A 77 -6.87 -6.39 6.25
C ARG A 77 -6.27 -5.17 5.57
N PHE A 78 -6.99 -4.59 4.62
CA PHE A 78 -6.64 -3.34 3.99
C PHE A 78 -7.21 -2.18 4.81
N GLU A 79 -6.45 -1.10 4.88
CA GLU A 79 -6.93 0.19 5.35
C GLU A 79 -6.76 1.21 4.23
N ASP A 80 -7.82 1.94 3.91
CA ASP A 80 -7.80 3.00 2.91
C ASP A 80 -6.99 4.21 3.42
N LEU A 81 -5.93 4.54 2.68
CA LEU A 81 -5.06 5.68 2.97
C LEU A 81 -5.40 6.91 2.12
N ALA A 82 -6.50 6.94 1.37
CA ALA A 82 -6.94 8.13 0.64
C ALA A 82 -7.00 9.39 1.53
N PRO A 83 -7.54 9.34 2.77
CA PRO A 83 -7.56 10.52 3.66
C PRO A 83 -6.16 10.98 4.07
N LEU A 84 -5.24 10.04 4.27
CA LEU A 84 -3.85 10.35 4.59
C LEU A 84 -3.13 10.93 3.37
N ARG A 85 -3.38 10.41 2.17
CA ARG A 85 -2.82 10.95 0.93
C ARG A 85 -3.27 12.39 0.69
N GLU A 86 -4.54 12.69 0.94
CA GLU A 86 -5.09 14.04 0.83
C GLU A 86 -4.45 15.01 1.82
N SER A 87 -4.25 14.59 3.08
CA SER A 87 -3.63 15.44 4.10
C SER A 87 -2.15 15.75 3.82
N LEU A 88 -1.44 14.84 3.15
CA LEU A 88 -0.07 15.05 2.70
C LEU A 88 0.06 16.12 1.59
N SER A 89 -1.06 16.68 1.09
CA SER A 89 -1.09 17.75 0.09
C SER A 89 -0.28 17.43 -1.17
N LEU A 90 -0.14 16.14 -1.49
CA LEU A 90 0.60 15.68 -2.63
C LEU A 90 -0.26 15.91 -3.88
N ARG A 91 -0.06 17.04 -4.56
CA ARG A 91 -0.84 17.40 -5.76
C ARG A 91 -0.56 16.48 -6.95
N ASP A 92 0.67 15.97 -7.06
CA ASP A 92 1.15 15.10 -8.15
C ASP A 92 2.35 14.23 -7.71
N PRO A 93 2.25 13.40 -6.66
CA PRO A 93 3.39 12.63 -6.21
C PRO A 93 3.63 11.45 -7.15
N SER A 94 4.89 11.22 -7.52
CA SER A 94 5.29 9.89 -7.98
C SER A 94 5.01 8.86 -6.88
N ILE A 95 4.99 7.57 -7.25
CA ILE A 95 4.91 6.47 -6.29
C ILE A 95 6.00 6.64 -5.21
N GLU A 96 7.24 6.92 -5.64
CA GLU A 96 8.37 7.14 -4.71
C GLU A 96 8.11 8.30 -3.76
N ALA A 97 7.66 9.45 -4.27
CA ALA A 97 7.34 10.62 -3.43
C ALA A 97 6.23 10.30 -2.43
N THR A 98 5.26 9.47 -2.81
CA THR A 98 4.18 9.02 -1.93
C THR A 98 4.71 8.13 -0.82
N LEU A 99 5.51 7.10 -1.16
CA LEU A 99 6.10 6.18 -0.19
C LEU A 99 7.02 6.93 0.80
N ARG A 100 7.82 7.88 0.29
CA ARG A 100 8.67 8.75 1.10
C ARG A 100 7.85 9.61 2.06
N ALA A 101 6.82 10.29 1.57
CA ALA A 101 5.96 11.13 2.41
C ALA A 101 5.23 10.32 3.50
N LEU A 102 4.75 9.12 3.19
CA LEU A 102 4.16 8.21 4.18
C LEU A 102 5.17 7.87 5.28
N TYR A 103 6.39 7.45 4.90
CA TYR A 103 7.45 7.11 5.83
C TYR A 103 7.86 8.30 6.70
N GLU A 104 8.08 9.47 6.12
CA GLU A 104 8.53 10.66 6.85
C GLU A 104 7.47 11.17 7.84
N THR A 105 6.18 11.03 7.50
CA THR A 105 5.08 11.47 8.36
C THR A 105 4.83 10.51 9.51
N HIS A 106 4.88 9.19 9.25
CA HIS A 106 4.62 8.16 10.27
C HIS A 106 5.66 7.01 10.20
N PRO A 107 6.92 7.26 10.57
CA PRO A 107 8.02 6.31 10.33
C PRO A 107 7.86 5.00 11.10
N GLN A 108 7.24 5.04 12.29
CA GLN A 108 6.97 3.83 13.08
C GLN A 108 5.91 2.94 12.42
N ARG A 109 4.90 3.54 11.77
CA ARG A 109 3.81 2.81 11.11
C ARG A 109 4.25 2.23 9.77
N PHE A 110 5.13 2.91 9.06
CA PHE A 110 5.62 2.50 7.74
C PHE A 110 7.07 2.05 7.77
N GLN A 111 7.53 1.49 8.89
CA GLN A 111 8.94 1.09 9.08
C GLN A 111 9.44 0.16 7.96
N PHE A 112 8.58 -0.72 7.44
CA PHE A 112 8.89 -1.62 6.33
C PHE A 112 9.29 -0.89 5.03
N LEU A 113 8.92 0.39 4.86
CA LEU A 113 9.34 1.23 3.72
C LEU A 113 10.77 1.77 3.86
N ASN A 114 11.41 1.64 5.02
CA ASN A 114 12.72 2.24 5.29
C ASN A 114 13.78 1.87 4.24
N SER A 115 13.77 0.63 3.75
CA SER A 115 14.70 0.17 2.70
C SER A 115 14.38 0.75 1.32
N LEU A 116 13.12 1.11 1.07
CA LEU A 116 12.64 1.62 -0.22
C LEU A 116 12.82 3.13 -0.36
N VAL A 117 12.85 3.88 0.74
CA VAL A 117 12.94 5.36 0.74
C VAL A 117 14.36 5.89 0.98
N ARG A 118 15.30 5.03 1.39
CA ARG A 118 16.71 5.37 1.64
C ARG A 118 17.65 5.04 0.47
N MET A 119 17.15 4.46 -0.62
CA MET A 119 17.89 4.35 -1.88
C MET A 119 17.88 5.70 -2.62
#